data_AF-A0AAP4X8E1-F1
#
_entry.id   AF-A0AAP4X8E1-F1
#
_cell.length_a   1.000
_cell.length_b   1.000
_cell.length_c   1.000
_cell.angle_alpha   90.00
_cell.angle_beta   90.00
_cell.angle_gamma   90.00
#
_symmetry.space_group_name_H-M   'P 1'
#
loop_
_entity.id
_entity.type
_entity.pdbx_description
1 polymer ?
#
loop_
_entity_poly.entity_id
_entity_poly.type
_entity_poly.pdbx_seq_one_letter_code
_entity_poly.pdbx_strand_id
1 'polypeptide(L)'
;MKYYILVVIIFVIAITFIIMNLIYRFNFNYKIERYLLNCDLLEQEVLKTFIKNKNQTFPLTNQSPITQKFLNLNILTKIKNDDVNPAHGIYLLNANIFDLVIKNNKLKKIYLEN
;
A
#
# COMPACT_ATOMS: atom_id res chain seq x y z
N MET A 1 30.92 -19.96 28.10
CA MET A 1 30.78 -20.61 26.77
C MET A 1 29.32 -20.79 26.34
N LYS A 2 28.44 -21.42 27.15
CA LYS A 2 27.01 -21.62 26.81
C LYS A 2 26.22 -20.33 26.52
N TYR A 3 26.42 -19.27 27.30
CA TYR A 3 25.75 -17.97 27.09
C TYR A 3 26.16 -17.27 25.79
N TYR A 4 27.43 -17.38 25.39
CA TYR A 4 27.93 -16.79 24.14
C TYR A 4 27.26 -17.42 22.91
N ILE A 5 27.12 -18.76 22.92
CA ILE A 5 26.43 -19.50 21.86
C ILE A 5 24.96 -19.05 21.75
N LEU A 6 24.28 -18.87 22.89
CA LEU A 6 22.89 -18.41 22.93
C LEU A 6 22.72 -17.00 22.36
N VAL A 7 23.63 -16.07 22.69
CA VAL A 7 23.63 -14.71 22.12
C VAL A 7 23.84 -14.73 20.61
N VAL A 8 24.75 -15.56 20.10
CA VAL A 8 24.98 -15.72 18.66
C VAL A 8 23.72 -16.25 17.96
N ILE A 9 23.03 -17.23 18.53
CA ILE A 9 21.78 -17.77 17.97
C ILE A 9 20.70 -16.68 17.89
N ILE A 10 20.50 -15.92 18.97
CA ILE A 10 19.52 -14.81 18.98
C ILE A 10 19.85 -13.78 17.90
N PHE A 11 21.13 -13.45 17.75
CA PHE A 11 21.58 -12.49 16.74
C PHE A 11 21.32 -13.00 15.31
N VAL A 12 21.58 -14.27 15.03
CA VAL A 12 21.28 -14.88 13.72
C VAL A 12 19.77 -14.86 13.43
N ILE A 13 18.92 -15.19 14.41
CA ILE A 13 17.46 -15.13 14.25
C ILE A 13 16.98 -13.69 14.00
N ALA A 14 17.57 -12.71 14.69
CA ALA A 14 17.24 -11.31 14.46
C ALA A 14 17.62 -10.86 13.04
N ILE A 15 18.81 -11.24 12.56
CA ILE A 15 19.26 -10.92 11.20
C ILE A 15 18.37 -11.57 10.15
N THR A 16 18.05 -12.87 10.28
CA THR A 16 17.19 -13.56 9.29
C THR A 16 15.80 -12.92 9.23
N PHE A 17 15.25 -12.53 10.38
CA PHE A 17 13.98 -11.80 10.43
C PHE A 17 14.05 -10.45 9.71
N ILE A 18 15.13 -9.68 9.93
CA ILE A 18 15.35 -8.39 9.25
C ILE A 18 15.45 -8.58 7.73
N ILE A 19 16.25 -9.55 7.27
CA ILE A 19 16.43 -9.84 5.84
C ILE A 19 15.11 -10.25 5.21
N MET A 20 14.35 -11.14 5.86
CA MET A 20 13.05 -11.60 5.34
C MET A 20 12.07 -10.43 5.20
N ASN A 21 12.03 -9.53 6.19
CA ASN A 21 11.18 -8.35 6.16
C ASN A 21 11.59 -7.37 5.03
N LEU A 22 12.89 -7.19 4.79
CA LEU A 22 13.39 -6.36 3.69
C LEU A 22 13.01 -6.93 2.32
N ILE A 23 13.20 -8.23 2.11
CA ILE A 23 12.83 -8.91 0.86
C ILE A 23 11.32 -8.81 0.62
N TYR A 24 10.52 -9.06 1.67
CA TYR A 24 9.07 -8.94 1.58
C TYR A 24 8.66 -7.52 1.17
N ARG A 25 9.21 -6.50 1.82
CA ARG A 25 8.93 -5.10 1.49
C ARG A 25 9.34 -4.74 0.06
N PHE A 26 10.48 -5.24 -0.40
CA PHE A 26 10.95 -5.00 -1.77
C PHE A 26 10.00 -5.64 -2.80
N ASN A 27 9.62 -6.90 -2.60
CA ASN A 27 8.69 -7.60 -3.48
C ASN A 27 7.29 -6.95 -3.49
N PHE A 28 6.81 -6.52 -2.33
CA PHE A 28 5.56 -5.78 -2.23
C PHE A 28 5.63 -4.48 -3.03
N ASN A 29 6.66 -3.65 -2.78
CA ASN A 29 6.83 -2.39 -3.50
C ASN A 29 6.94 -2.61 -5.01
N TYR A 30 7.71 -3.60 -5.46
CA TYR A 30 7.84 -3.92 -6.88
C TYR A 30 6.50 -4.34 -7.51
N LYS A 31 5.72 -5.18 -6.83
CA LYS A 31 4.38 -5.60 -7.28
C LYS A 31 3.45 -4.39 -7.43
N ILE A 32 3.43 -3.52 -6.42
CA ILE A 32 2.60 -2.31 -6.44
C ILE A 32 3.07 -1.34 -7.51
N GLU A 33 4.37 -1.06 -7.61
CA GLU A 33 4.92 -0.18 -8.64
C GLU A 33 4.53 -0.65 -10.04
N ARG A 34 4.70 -1.95 -10.31
CA ARG A 34 4.32 -2.54 -11.60
C ARG A 34 2.83 -2.39 -11.86
N TYR A 35 1.99 -2.55 -10.85
CA TYR A 35 0.56 -2.33 -10.99
C TYR A 35 0.25 -0.86 -11.31
N LEU A 36 0.79 0.08 -10.54
CA LEU A 36 0.57 1.51 -10.72
C LEU A 36 1.02 2.04 -12.08
N LEU A 37 2.06 1.44 -12.67
CA LEU A 37 2.53 1.80 -14.02
C LEU A 37 1.62 1.28 -15.14
N ASN A 38 0.82 0.23 -14.87
CA ASN A 38 0.00 -0.45 -15.87
C ASN A 38 -1.51 -0.41 -15.52
N CYS A 39 -1.92 0.51 -14.65
CA CYS A 39 -3.34 0.74 -14.36
C CYS A 39 -4.07 1.13 -15.64
N ASP A 40 -5.32 0.70 -15.79
CA ASP A 40 -6.21 1.27 -16.80
C ASP A 40 -6.54 2.74 -16.47
N LEU A 41 -7.00 3.47 -17.47
CA LEU A 41 -7.27 4.91 -17.37
C LEU A 41 -8.26 5.25 -16.25
N LEU A 42 -9.30 4.43 -16.06
CA LEU A 42 -10.30 4.68 -15.03
C LEU A 42 -9.72 4.49 -13.64
N GLU A 43 -9.03 3.38 -13.39
CA GLU A 43 -8.33 3.14 -12.12
C GLU A 43 -7.29 4.23 -11.83
N GLN A 44 -6.57 4.69 -12.86
CA GLN A 44 -5.58 5.75 -12.74
C GLN A 44 -6.21 7.08 -12.29
N GLU A 45 -7.32 7.51 -12.88
CA GLU A 45 -8.03 8.75 -12.49
C GLU A 45 -8.61 8.68 -11.08
N VAL A 46 -9.16 7.52 -10.70
CA VAL A 46 -9.62 7.28 -9.33
C VAL A 46 -8.44 7.39 -8.36
N LEU A 47 -7.30 6.77 -8.69
CA LEU A 47 -6.13 6.78 -7.83
C LEU A 47 -5.46 8.17 -7.75
N LYS A 48 -5.43 8.95 -8.84
CA LYS A 48 -5.02 10.37 -8.82
C LYS A 48 -5.82 11.15 -7.78
N THR A 49 -7.13 10.94 -7.75
CA THR A 49 -8.03 11.61 -6.78
C THR A 49 -7.65 11.26 -5.34
N PHE A 50 -7.35 9.99 -5.05
CA PHE A 50 -6.91 9.56 -3.72
C PHE A 50 -5.53 10.11 -3.35
N ILE A 51 -4.57 10.09 -4.29
CA ILE A 51 -3.20 10.59 -4.08
C ILE A 51 -3.21 12.09 -3.80
N LYS A 52 -3.99 12.88 -4.57
CA LYS A 52 -4.13 14.33 -4.37
C LYS A 52 -4.72 14.66 -3.00
N ASN A 53 -5.63 13.82 -2.52
CA ASN A 53 -6.35 13.98 -1.25
C ASN A 53 -5.88 12.97 -0.19
N LYS A 54 -4.58 12.65 -0.15
CA LYS A 54 -4.00 11.53 0.64
C LYS A 54 -4.40 11.44 2.12
N ASN A 55 -4.74 12.57 2.75
CA ASN A 55 -5.09 12.64 4.17
C ASN A 55 -6.60 12.55 4.41
N GLN A 56 -7.41 12.52 3.35
CA GLN A 56 -8.86 12.44 3.43
C GLN A 56 -9.33 10.99 3.35
N THR A 57 -10.49 10.75 3.95
CA THR A 57 -11.17 9.46 3.86
C THR A 57 -12.23 9.48 2.78
N PHE A 58 -12.43 8.36 2.10
CA PHE A 58 -13.37 8.22 0.99
C PHE A 58 -14.46 7.21 1.34
N PRO A 59 -15.74 7.59 1.28
CA PRO A 59 -16.82 6.62 1.29
C PRO A 59 -16.85 5.92 -0.06
N LEU A 60 -16.57 4.62 -0.08
CA LEU A 60 -16.60 3.81 -1.30
C LEU A 60 -17.51 2.62 -1.10
N THR A 61 -18.22 2.22 -2.16
CA THR A 61 -18.99 0.98 -2.14
C THR A 61 -18.06 -0.22 -1.92
N ASN A 62 -18.45 -1.08 -0.98
CA ASN A 62 -17.74 -2.31 -0.65
C ASN A 62 -17.79 -3.32 -1.81
N GLN A 63 -18.73 -3.18 -2.74
CA GLN A 63 -18.95 -4.13 -3.83
C GLN A 63 -18.29 -3.71 -5.15
N SER A 64 -17.73 -2.49 -5.25
CA SER A 64 -17.05 -2.06 -6.47
C SER A 64 -15.82 -2.93 -6.77
N PRO A 65 -15.65 -3.40 -8.02
CA PRO A 65 -14.45 -4.13 -8.43
C PRO A 65 -13.16 -3.36 -8.14
N ILE A 66 -13.16 -2.05 -8.32
CA ILE A 66 -11.99 -1.18 -8.10
C ILE A 66 -11.65 -1.10 -6.62
N THR A 67 -12.66 -0.91 -5.75
CA THR A 67 -12.47 -0.87 -4.30
C THR A 67 -11.88 -2.19 -3.81
N GLN A 68 -12.44 -3.31 -4.25
CA GLN A 68 -11.93 -4.65 -3.88
C GLN A 68 -10.51 -4.88 -4.39
N LYS A 69 -10.21 -4.48 -5.63
CA LYS A 69 -8.87 -4.58 -6.21
C LYS A 69 -7.86 -3.74 -5.42
N PHE A 70 -8.21 -2.51 -5.09
CA PHE A 70 -7.35 -1.61 -4.32
C PHE A 70 -7.14 -2.11 -2.89
N LEU A 71 -8.13 -2.75 -2.27
CA LEU A 71 -7.97 -3.41 -0.97
C LEU A 71 -7.04 -4.62 -1.05
N ASN A 72 -7.23 -5.49 -2.05
CA ASN A 72 -6.40 -6.68 -2.24
C ASN A 72 -4.93 -6.34 -2.52
N LEU A 73 -4.68 -5.18 -3.11
CA LEU A 73 -3.34 -4.64 -3.35
C LEU A 73 -2.82 -3.79 -2.17
N ASN A 74 -3.55 -3.68 -1.07
CA ASN A 74 -3.22 -2.80 0.07
C ASN A 74 -2.99 -1.34 -0.34
N ILE A 75 -3.63 -0.90 -1.43
CA ILE A 75 -3.58 0.49 -1.90
C ILE A 75 -4.47 1.36 -1.03
N LEU A 76 -5.68 0.86 -0.75
CA LEU A 76 -6.60 1.44 0.22
C LEU A 76 -6.65 0.59 1.48
N THR A 77 -6.87 1.25 2.62
CA THR A 77 -7.11 0.60 3.91
C THR A 77 -8.51 0.96 4.38
N LYS A 78 -9.30 -0.04 4.74
CA LYS A 78 -10.63 0.18 5.35
C LYS A 78 -10.44 0.61 6.80
N ILE A 79 -11.01 1.75 7.17
CA ILE A 79 -10.98 2.26 8.55
C ILE A 79 -12.19 1.78 9.31
N LYS A 80 -13.38 1.95 8.72
CA LYS A 80 -14.66 1.57 9.33
C LYS A 80 -15.73 1.31 8.28
N ASN A 81 -16.86 0.75 8.70
CA ASN A 81 -18.08 0.78 7.89
C ASN A 81 -18.64 2.20 7.88
N ASP A 82 -19.38 2.54 6.83
CA ASP A 82 -20.13 3.78 6.78
C ASP A 82 -21.41 3.62 7.63
N ASP A 83 -21.59 4.53 8.58
CA ASP A 83 -22.70 4.53 9.53
C ASP A 83 -24.03 4.94 8.86
N VAL A 84 -23.96 5.61 7.71
CA VAL A 84 -25.11 6.12 6.94
C VAL A 84 -25.52 5.14 5.84
N ASN A 85 -24.54 4.51 5.18
CA ASN A 85 -24.81 3.57 4.09
C ASN A 85 -24.06 2.24 4.29
N PRO A 86 -24.75 1.14 4.68
CA PRO A 86 -24.10 -0.14 4.97
C PRO A 86 -23.44 -0.79 3.74
N ALA A 87 -23.81 -0.39 2.53
CA ALA A 87 -23.14 -0.84 1.31
C ALA A 87 -21.75 -0.18 1.12
N HIS A 88 -21.45 0.89 1.87
CA HIS A 88 -20.21 1.64 1.79
C HIS A 88 -19.29 1.37 2.99
N GLY A 89 -18.01 1.61 2.77
CA GLY A 89 -16.99 1.64 3.80
C GLY A 89 -16.21 2.94 3.71
N ILE A 90 -15.58 3.32 4.81
CA ILE A 90 -14.69 4.48 4.87
C ILE A 90 -13.26 4.00 4.67
N TYR A 91 -12.63 4.49 3.61
CA TYR A 91 -11.31 4.06 3.16
C TYR A 91 -10.30 5.21 3.19
N LEU A 92 -9.03 4.88 3.37
CA LEU A 92 -7.90 5.81 3.32
C LEU A 92 -6.79 5.25 2.43
N LEU A 93 -6.07 6.14 1.76
CA LEU A 93 -4.88 5.78 1.00
C LEU A 93 -3.78 5.29 1.94
N ASN A 94 -3.18 4.15 1.62
CA ASN A 94 -2.03 3.65 2.36
C ASN A 94 -0.81 4.57 2.11
N ALA A 95 -0.21 5.07 3.19
CA ALA A 95 0.92 6.00 3.12
C ALA A 95 2.12 5.44 2.32
N ASN A 96 2.33 4.13 2.34
CA ASN A 96 3.39 3.48 1.56
C ASN A 96 3.21 3.69 0.05
N ILE A 97 1.96 3.77 -0.44
CA ILE A 97 1.66 4.01 -1.85
C ILE A 97 2.04 5.43 -2.22
N PHE A 98 1.67 6.39 -1.38
CA PHE A 98 2.03 7.78 -1.59
C PHE A 98 3.55 7.98 -1.62
N ASP A 99 4.27 7.37 -0.67
CA ASP A 99 5.73 7.40 -0.64
C ASP A 99 6.35 6.76 -1.89
N LEU A 100 5.77 5.66 -2.38
CA LEU A 100 6.22 4.97 -3.57
C LEU A 100 6.02 5.84 -4.82
N VAL A 101 4.88 6.54 -4.93
CA VAL A 101 4.59 7.48 -6.02
C VAL A 101 5.56 8.66 -6.02
N ILE A 102 5.89 9.22 -4.85
CA ILE A 102 6.85 10.33 -4.76
C ILE A 102 8.27 9.88 -5.14
N LYS A 103 8.69 8.69 -4.69
CA LYS A 103 10.05 8.19 -4.91
C LYS A 103 10.31 7.80 -6.36
N ASN A 104 9.28 7.38 -7.09
CA ASN A 104 9.41 6.93 -8.47
C ASN A 104 9.06 8.06 -9.45
N ASN A 105 10.04 8.52 -10.23
CA ASN A 105 9.86 9.62 -11.18
C ASN A 105 8.78 9.36 -12.24
N LYS A 106 8.57 8.12 -12.69
CA LYS A 106 7.52 7.80 -13.66
C LYS A 106 6.14 7.89 -13.02
N LEU A 107 5.98 7.32 -11.83
CA LEU A 107 4.71 7.39 -11.10
C LEU A 107 4.38 8.82 -10.67
N LYS A 108 5.38 9.58 -10.23
CA LYS A 108 5.21 11.01 -9.94
C LYS A 108 4.62 11.76 -11.13
N LYS A 109 5.16 11.53 -12.34
CA LYS A 109 4.62 12.12 -13.57
C LYS A 109 3.18 11.71 -13.88
N ILE A 110 2.83 10.46 -13.59
CA ILE A 110 1.51 9.89 -13.90
C ILE A 110 0.44 10.39 -12.91
N TYR A 111 0.79 10.56 -11.63
CA TYR A 111 -0.18 10.74 -10.54
C TYR A 111 -0.13 12.09 -9.83
N LEU A 112 1.00 12.81 -9.90
CA LEU A 112 1.21 14.09 -9.22
C LEU A 112 1.43 15.25 -10.18
N GLU A 113 1.87 14.98 -11.41
CA GLU A 113 2.00 16.00 -12.46
C GLU A 113 0.76 15.94 -13.35
N ASN A 114 -0.15 16.89 -13.10
CA ASN A 114 -1.27 17.26 -13.96
C ASN A 114 -1.37 18.79 -13.89
#